data_AF-A0A319CZZ7-F1
#
_entry.id   AF-A0A319CZZ7-F1
#
_cell.length_a   1.000
_cell.length_b   1.000
_cell.length_c   1.000
_cell.angle_alpha   90.00
_cell.angle_beta   90.00
_cell.angle_gamma   90.00
#
_symmetry.space_group_name_H-M   'P 1'
#
loop_
_entity.id
_entity.type
_entity.pdbx_description
1 polymer ?
#
loop_
_entity_poly.entity_id
_entity_poly.type
_entity_poly.pdbx_seq_one_letter_code
_entity_poly.pdbx_strand_id
1 'polypeptide(L)'
;MPPFQPERVAVIGGGCTGITTTWALQNSTHDVHLFEASDSLGGRVTALPFEHNGHRVDVNTSSPTFNAGASPNLVSLLEHLGITSVKAPFSFGATDGIDSFQWCGSILKSILLRPWQLCNLETYRILCDAIWLKFMAVDVLDPGFEACKPTDPQSLSTHEYLAGEEYSNTFIENYLAPLLSILWSTNAGKFLPRVPAKALVQALYHHQLLKPRQALPNWRRIGPGVSQFIQTMTKSFPSSKVHLKTRVTEIVQYGKKYGIMTSAGEELFFNHIIFAVNGQETIKILGSLANEQEKEIIRSLVSTRNISVLHSDPLLMPNVEDPGPACNYILGPSNQDWQTQPSTTTSHISSLSYIANFLDSIPSHLFGPIYITLNPFTPPHPSHVQGVWEFTDPEPSTQTLIAQHHLPTMQNKRGLSYGFCWTGRGHLEDAITAGLKIAIQDLGAEAPFHVQFHQDPLEAAASGPPPSLGLRDNVVRTIIRLIHVYVLILRFVLVLLRALPGVAGKAKTRFRPVCHTSTAGGKKKRS
;
A
#
# COMPACT_ATOMS: atom_id res chain seq x y z
N MET A 1 -37.94 21.05 -31.79
CA MET A 1 -37.13 20.35 -30.78
C MET A 1 -36.77 21.37 -29.71
N PRO A 2 -36.97 21.10 -28.42
CA PRO A 2 -36.44 21.98 -27.38
C PRO A 2 -34.92 22.07 -27.54
N PRO A 3 -34.30 23.24 -27.25
CA PRO A 3 -32.85 23.39 -27.35
C PRO A 3 -32.17 22.36 -26.45
N PHE A 4 -31.13 21.70 -26.97
CA PHE A 4 -30.29 20.79 -26.19
C PHE A 4 -29.70 21.58 -25.02
N GLN A 5 -30.20 21.34 -23.81
CA GLN A 5 -29.59 21.90 -22.60
C GLN A 5 -28.47 20.95 -22.18
N PRO A 6 -27.23 21.46 -22.05
CA PRO A 6 -26.12 20.65 -21.59
C PRO A 6 -26.44 20.12 -20.18
N GLU A 7 -26.24 18.83 -19.98
CA GLU A 7 -26.48 18.19 -18.70
C GLU A 7 -25.46 18.73 -17.68
N ARG A 8 -25.94 19.25 -16.54
CA ARG A 8 -25.06 19.81 -15.51
C ARG A 8 -24.55 18.71 -14.59
N VAL A 9 -23.24 18.62 -14.46
CA VAL A 9 -22.57 17.58 -13.67
C VAL A 9 -21.80 18.23 -12.53
N ALA A 10 -22.04 17.81 -11.29
CA ALA A 10 -21.21 18.20 -10.14
C ALA A 10 -20.21 17.10 -9.81
N VAL A 11 -18.93 17.45 -9.76
CA VAL A 11 -17.85 16.60 -9.26
C VAL A 11 -17.51 17.08 -7.85
N ILE A 12 -17.72 16.24 -6.85
CA ILE A 12 -17.46 16.56 -5.45
C ILE A 12 -16.12 15.95 -5.05
N GLY A 13 -15.12 16.78 -4.80
CA GLY A 13 -13.76 16.38 -4.44
C GLY A 13 -12.75 16.73 -5.53
N GLY A 14 -11.87 17.69 -5.26
CA GLY A 14 -10.76 18.15 -6.08
C GLY A 14 -9.48 17.31 -5.95
N GLY A 15 -9.60 16.05 -5.53
CA GLY A 15 -8.50 15.09 -5.58
C GLY A 15 -8.24 14.56 -6.99
N CYS A 16 -7.26 13.67 -7.14
CA CYS A 16 -6.87 13.14 -8.46
C CYS A 16 -8.05 12.54 -9.25
N THR A 17 -8.95 11.78 -8.61
CA THR A 17 -10.14 11.25 -9.28
C THR A 17 -11.03 12.35 -9.85
N GLY A 18 -11.39 13.36 -9.05
CA GLY A 18 -12.27 14.44 -9.53
C GLY A 18 -11.60 15.32 -10.59
N ILE A 19 -10.30 15.55 -10.46
CA ILE A 19 -9.50 16.24 -11.48
C ILE A 19 -9.49 15.43 -12.78
N THR A 20 -9.23 14.12 -12.73
CA THR A 20 -9.23 13.27 -13.93
C THR A 20 -10.60 13.20 -14.59
N THR A 21 -11.68 13.06 -13.81
CA THR A 21 -13.04 13.12 -14.34
C THR A 21 -13.33 14.45 -15.04
N THR A 22 -13.02 15.56 -14.37
CA THR A 22 -13.24 16.91 -14.90
C THR A 22 -12.44 17.14 -16.17
N TRP A 23 -11.17 16.72 -16.18
CA TRP A 23 -10.26 16.79 -17.33
C TRP A 23 -10.81 15.99 -18.52
N ALA A 24 -11.27 14.76 -18.30
CA ALA A 24 -11.81 13.91 -19.36
C ALA A 24 -13.14 14.44 -19.95
N LEU A 25 -13.94 15.13 -19.14
CA LEU A 25 -15.22 15.71 -19.57
C LEU A 25 -15.10 17.11 -20.21
N GLN A 26 -13.92 17.73 -20.24
CA GLN A 26 -13.75 19.12 -20.72
C GLN A 26 -14.26 19.34 -22.14
N ASN A 27 -14.05 18.36 -23.03
CA ASN A 27 -14.45 18.44 -24.43
C ASN A 27 -15.82 17.80 -24.67
N SER A 28 -16.54 17.42 -23.61
CA SER A 28 -17.88 16.87 -23.71
C SER A 28 -18.93 17.98 -23.81
N THR A 29 -20.19 17.58 -24.07
CA THR A 29 -21.33 18.50 -24.10
C THR A 29 -21.87 18.84 -22.70
N HIS A 30 -21.27 18.31 -21.63
CA HIS A 30 -21.74 18.48 -20.25
C HIS A 30 -21.24 19.80 -19.66
N ASP A 31 -22.06 20.39 -18.79
CA ASP A 31 -21.67 21.54 -17.99
C ASP A 31 -21.11 21.07 -16.63
N VAL A 32 -19.80 20.87 -16.56
CA VAL A 32 -19.13 20.25 -15.41
C VAL A 32 -18.65 21.30 -14.41
N HIS A 33 -19.00 21.11 -13.14
CA HIS A 33 -18.56 21.92 -12.01
C HIS A 33 -17.81 21.05 -10.99
N LEU A 34 -16.61 21.46 -10.60
CA LEU A 34 -15.78 20.78 -9.61
C LEU A 34 -15.84 21.54 -8.27
N PHE A 35 -16.19 20.85 -7.19
CA PHE A 35 -16.27 21.39 -5.84
C PHE A 35 -15.16 20.81 -4.97
N GLU A 36 -14.38 21.67 -4.34
CA GLU A 36 -13.29 21.29 -3.46
C GLU A 36 -13.37 22.04 -2.13
N ALA A 37 -13.25 21.30 -1.03
CA ALA A 37 -13.38 21.85 0.31
C ALA A 37 -12.15 22.68 0.72
N SER A 38 -10.97 22.34 0.23
CA SER A 38 -9.72 23.08 0.45
C SER A 38 -9.55 24.24 -0.53
N ASP A 39 -8.47 25.01 -0.35
CA ASP A 39 -8.13 26.17 -1.16
C ASP A 39 -7.33 25.83 -2.42
N SER A 40 -7.09 24.54 -2.68
CA SER A 40 -6.26 24.06 -3.78
C SER A 40 -6.72 22.69 -4.28
N LEU A 41 -6.44 22.40 -5.54
CA LEU A 41 -6.70 21.09 -6.14
C LEU A 41 -5.50 20.15 -5.92
N GLY A 42 -5.76 18.84 -5.85
CA GLY A 42 -4.75 17.78 -5.76
C GLY A 42 -5.00 16.81 -4.60
N GLY A 43 -5.68 17.25 -3.55
CA GLY A 43 -5.97 16.44 -2.36
C GLY A 43 -4.70 15.94 -1.70
N ARG A 44 -4.47 14.62 -1.70
CA ARG A 44 -3.26 13.99 -1.14
C ARG A 44 -1.97 14.42 -1.83
N VAL A 45 -2.07 14.77 -3.11
CA VAL A 45 -0.95 15.25 -3.92
C VAL A 45 -0.77 16.73 -3.69
N THR A 46 0.15 17.10 -2.81
CA THR A 46 0.56 18.48 -2.59
C THR A 46 2.07 18.56 -2.38
N ALA A 47 2.60 19.77 -2.28
CA ALA A 47 3.98 20.01 -1.89
C ALA A 47 4.04 20.92 -0.66
N LEU A 48 4.97 20.63 0.24
CA LEU A 48 5.22 21.40 1.44
C LEU A 48 6.60 22.05 1.36
N PRO A 49 6.74 23.32 1.78
CA PRO A 49 8.04 23.96 1.79
C PRO A 49 8.94 23.32 2.86
N PHE A 50 10.21 23.16 2.50
CA PHE A 50 11.28 22.74 3.37
C PHE A 50 12.42 23.76 3.29
N GLU A 51 12.84 24.26 4.44
CA GLU A 51 13.87 25.28 4.58
C GLU A 51 15.10 24.73 5.29
N HIS A 52 16.29 24.94 4.73
CA HIS A 52 17.55 24.54 5.33
C HIS A 52 18.66 25.51 4.94
N ASN A 53 19.40 26.04 5.90
CA ASN A 53 20.51 26.99 5.69
C ASN A 53 20.15 28.17 4.76
N GLY A 54 18.92 28.70 4.86
CA GLY A 54 18.44 29.81 4.02
C GLY A 54 18.02 29.42 2.60
N HIS A 55 18.12 28.15 2.22
CA HIS A 55 17.54 27.60 1.00
C HIS A 55 16.14 27.07 1.25
N ARG A 56 15.24 27.19 0.26
CA ARG A 56 13.88 26.65 0.30
C ARG A 56 13.62 25.77 -0.91
N VAL A 57 12.95 24.64 -0.69
CA VAL A 57 12.48 23.71 -1.73
C VAL A 57 11.11 23.18 -1.36
N ASP A 58 10.27 22.93 -2.36
CA ASP A 58 8.98 22.28 -2.15
C ASP A 58 9.13 20.76 -2.25
N VAL A 59 8.74 20.05 -1.21
CA VAL A 59 8.83 18.59 -1.07
C VAL A 59 7.45 17.98 -1.30
N ASN A 60 7.34 16.98 -2.17
CA ASN A 60 6.05 16.32 -2.43
C ASN A 60 5.61 15.50 -1.22
N THR A 61 4.36 15.65 -0.80
CA THR A 61 3.78 14.89 0.33
C THR A 61 3.52 13.43 0.00
N SER A 62 3.37 13.12 -1.28
CA SER A 62 3.16 11.77 -1.81
C SER A 62 4.33 11.35 -2.68
N SER A 63 4.77 10.09 -2.56
CA SER A 63 5.84 9.54 -3.40
C SER A 63 5.52 9.73 -4.88
N PRO A 64 6.39 10.37 -5.69
CA PRO A 64 6.18 10.54 -7.12
C PRO A 64 6.47 9.29 -7.94
N THR A 65 6.72 8.17 -7.27
CA THR A 65 7.16 6.94 -7.92
C THR A 65 6.03 5.94 -8.09
N PHE A 66 6.07 5.20 -9.20
CA PHE A 66 5.04 4.25 -9.57
C PHE A 66 5.62 3.11 -10.42
N ASN A 67 4.92 1.97 -10.44
CA ASN A 67 5.25 0.86 -11.33
C ASN A 67 4.56 1.06 -12.67
N ALA A 68 5.31 1.37 -13.72
CA ALA A 68 4.75 1.63 -15.05
C ALA A 68 3.96 0.43 -15.62
N GLY A 69 4.36 -0.80 -15.28
CA GLY A 69 3.64 -1.99 -15.72
C GLY A 69 2.34 -2.26 -14.97
N ALA A 70 2.17 -1.65 -13.80
CA ALA A 70 0.95 -1.74 -13.00
C ALA A 70 0.12 -0.45 -13.08
N SER A 71 0.55 0.55 -13.84
CA SER A 71 -0.08 1.87 -13.97
C SER A 71 -0.20 2.32 -15.43
N PRO A 72 -0.87 1.55 -16.30
CA PRO A 72 -0.95 1.86 -17.73
C PRO A 72 -1.66 3.18 -18.03
N ASN A 73 -2.74 3.53 -17.32
CA ASN A 73 -3.50 4.75 -17.60
C ASN A 73 -2.72 5.99 -17.19
N LEU A 74 -2.00 5.95 -16.05
CA LEU A 74 -1.07 7.00 -15.66
C LEU A 74 0.03 7.18 -16.70
N VAL A 75 0.62 6.10 -17.22
CA VAL A 75 1.65 6.20 -18.27
C VAL A 75 1.08 6.89 -19.51
N SER A 76 -0.06 6.43 -20.03
CA SER A 76 -0.69 7.04 -21.21
C SER A 76 -1.09 8.50 -20.99
N LEU A 77 -1.57 8.83 -19.79
CA LEU A 77 -1.91 10.20 -19.43
C LEU A 77 -0.68 11.11 -19.37
N LEU A 78 0.42 10.66 -18.76
CA LEU A 78 1.67 11.41 -18.71
C LEU A 78 2.23 11.64 -20.12
N GLU A 79 2.21 10.62 -20.98
CA GLU A 79 2.62 10.73 -22.38
C GLU A 79 1.77 11.74 -23.15
N HIS A 80 0.45 11.69 -22.99
CA HIS A 80 -0.47 12.63 -23.62
C HIS A 80 -0.25 14.08 -23.15
N LEU A 81 0.03 14.27 -21.86
CA LEU A 81 0.31 15.59 -21.29
C LEU A 81 1.74 16.08 -21.58
N GLY A 82 2.58 15.28 -22.24
CA GLY A 82 3.99 15.60 -22.48
C GLY A 82 4.86 15.64 -21.22
N ILE A 83 4.42 14.97 -20.14
CA ILE A 83 5.15 14.92 -18.88
C ILE A 83 6.12 13.75 -18.90
N THR A 84 7.41 14.06 -18.75
CA THR A 84 8.45 13.03 -18.74
C THR A 84 8.40 12.21 -17.46
N SER A 85 8.60 10.90 -17.61
CA SER A 85 8.84 10.00 -16.48
C SER A 85 10.28 9.49 -16.54
N VAL A 86 10.94 9.36 -15.39
CA VAL A 86 12.34 8.96 -15.27
C VAL A 86 12.41 7.62 -14.56
N LYS A 87 13.39 6.77 -14.90
CA LYS A 87 13.59 5.50 -14.19
C LYS A 87 13.99 5.78 -12.74
N ALA A 88 13.32 5.13 -11.80
CA ALA A 88 13.67 5.16 -10.39
C ALA A 88 14.17 3.77 -9.95
N PRO A 89 15.14 3.67 -9.05
CA PRO A 89 15.46 2.40 -8.42
C PRO A 89 14.31 1.97 -7.52
N PHE A 90 14.10 0.66 -7.48
CA PHE A 90 13.21 0.01 -6.53
C PHE A 90 14.06 -0.63 -5.44
N SER A 91 14.15 0.04 -4.28
CA SER A 91 14.94 -0.37 -3.12
C SER A 91 14.15 -0.17 -1.85
N PHE A 92 14.27 -1.11 -0.92
CA PHE A 92 13.57 -1.07 0.36
C PHE A 92 14.40 -1.67 1.49
N GLY A 93 14.09 -1.30 2.72
CA GLY A 93 14.77 -1.83 3.88
C GLY A 93 13.84 -2.03 5.06
N ALA A 94 14.32 -2.84 6.01
CA ALA A 94 13.74 -3.01 7.32
C ALA A 94 14.80 -2.74 8.38
N THR A 95 14.45 -2.08 9.48
CA THR A 95 15.34 -1.92 10.62
C THR A 95 14.55 -1.86 11.91
N ASP A 96 15.12 -2.43 12.97
CA ASP A 96 14.61 -2.31 14.35
C ASP A 96 15.45 -1.32 15.20
N GLY A 97 16.37 -0.59 14.55
CA GLY A 97 17.32 0.32 15.18
C GLY A 97 18.66 -0.31 15.58
N ILE A 98 18.75 -1.65 15.63
CA ILE A 98 19.99 -2.39 15.91
C ILE A 98 20.43 -3.10 14.64
N ASP A 99 19.55 -3.93 14.10
CA ASP A 99 19.75 -4.65 12.86
C ASP A 99 19.09 -3.92 11.69
N SER A 100 19.70 -4.05 10.51
CA SER A 100 19.15 -3.49 9.28
C SER A 100 19.26 -4.49 8.14
N PHE A 101 18.14 -4.68 7.45
CA PHE A 101 18.03 -5.47 6.24
C PHE A 101 17.79 -4.52 5.08
N GLN A 102 18.62 -4.62 4.05
CA GLN A 102 18.48 -3.82 2.84
C GLN A 102 18.24 -4.75 1.65
N TRP A 103 17.21 -4.43 0.88
CA TRP A 103 16.76 -5.19 -0.27
C TRP A 103 16.69 -4.31 -1.50
N CYS A 104 17.28 -4.77 -2.60
CA CYS A 104 17.10 -4.18 -3.90
C CYS A 104 16.12 -5.03 -4.72
N GLY A 105 15.47 -4.44 -5.73
CA GLY A 105 14.46 -5.13 -6.55
C GLY A 105 14.93 -6.38 -7.32
N SER A 106 16.19 -6.78 -7.18
CA SER A 106 16.66 -8.11 -7.56
C SER A 106 17.38 -8.77 -6.39
N ILE A 107 16.78 -9.85 -5.89
CA ILE A 107 17.35 -10.72 -4.85
C ILE A 107 18.75 -11.23 -5.29
N LEU A 108 18.88 -11.68 -6.54
CA LEU A 108 20.15 -12.17 -7.10
C LEU A 108 21.23 -11.09 -7.14
N LYS A 109 20.90 -9.86 -7.54
CA LYS A 109 21.87 -8.75 -7.50
C LYS A 109 22.26 -8.41 -6.07
N SER A 110 21.30 -8.45 -5.13
CA SER A 110 21.58 -8.19 -3.71
C SER A 110 22.58 -9.21 -3.14
N ILE A 111 22.41 -10.50 -3.47
CA ILE A 111 23.35 -11.57 -3.08
C ILE A 111 24.72 -11.40 -3.74
N LEU A 112 24.77 -11.12 -5.06
CA LEU A 112 26.04 -10.97 -5.79
C LEU A 112 26.85 -9.74 -5.31
N LEU A 113 26.16 -8.67 -4.92
CA LEU A 113 26.80 -7.46 -4.42
C LEU A 113 27.30 -7.62 -2.97
N ARG A 114 26.67 -8.50 -2.17
CA ARG A 114 27.01 -8.72 -0.76
C ARG A 114 26.98 -10.21 -0.38
N PRO A 115 27.88 -11.05 -0.93
CA PRO A 115 27.83 -12.49 -0.72
C PRO A 115 28.03 -12.91 0.75
N TRP A 116 28.73 -12.10 1.55
CA TRP A 116 28.91 -12.33 2.99
C TRP A 116 27.60 -12.25 3.79
N GLN A 117 26.54 -11.61 3.25
CA GLN A 117 25.22 -11.63 3.89
C GLN A 117 24.63 -13.04 3.98
N LEU A 118 25.08 -13.98 3.12
CA LEU A 118 24.69 -15.39 3.21
C LEU A 118 25.27 -16.11 4.43
N CYS A 119 26.28 -15.53 5.10
CA CYS A 119 26.81 -16.07 6.35
C CYS A 119 25.85 -15.82 7.54
N ASN A 120 24.92 -14.86 7.42
CA ASN A 120 23.87 -14.68 8.39
C ASN A 120 22.73 -15.66 8.10
N LEU A 121 22.44 -16.54 9.06
CA LEU A 121 21.41 -17.57 8.96
C LEU A 121 20.02 -16.97 8.71
N GLU A 122 19.72 -15.81 9.30
CA GLU A 122 18.44 -15.13 9.13
C GLU A 122 18.28 -14.60 7.71
N THR A 123 19.29 -13.90 7.19
CA THR A 123 19.29 -13.42 5.81
C THR A 123 19.17 -14.57 4.82
N TYR A 124 19.87 -15.68 5.05
CA TYR A 124 19.74 -16.89 4.24
C TYR A 124 18.31 -17.44 4.26
N ARG A 125 17.68 -17.54 5.44
CA ARG A 125 16.30 -18.02 5.57
C ARG A 125 15.31 -17.12 4.82
N ILE A 126 15.44 -15.80 4.94
CA ILE A 126 14.62 -14.82 4.22
C ILE A 126 14.75 -15.02 2.70
N LEU A 127 15.96 -15.26 2.20
CA LEU A 127 16.21 -15.47 0.78
C LEU A 127 15.56 -16.77 0.27
N CYS A 128 15.66 -17.87 1.02
CA CYS A 128 14.97 -19.11 0.70
C CYS A 128 13.46 -18.90 0.62
N ASP A 129 12.88 -18.22 1.61
CA ASP A 129 11.45 -17.92 1.68
C ASP A 129 11.01 -17.00 0.53
N ALA A 130 11.81 -15.99 0.19
CA ALA A 130 11.54 -15.09 -0.95
C ALA A 130 11.57 -15.82 -2.29
N ILE A 131 12.52 -16.75 -2.48
CA ILE A 131 12.58 -17.62 -3.67
C ILE A 131 11.36 -18.55 -3.70
N TRP A 132 11.00 -19.15 -2.56
CA TRP A 132 9.83 -20.01 -2.45
C TRP A 132 8.55 -19.24 -2.85
N LEU A 133 8.32 -18.06 -2.27
CA LEU A 133 7.19 -17.19 -2.62
C LEU A 133 7.19 -16.89 -4.12
N LYS A 134 8.33 -16.50 -4.69
CA LYS A 134 8.43 -16.13 -6.11
C LYS A 134 8.02 -17.26 -7.06
N PHE A 135 8.33 -18.50 -6.74
CA PHE A 135 8.12 -19.64 -7.63
C PHE A 135 6.90 -20.50 -7.31
N MET A 136 6.40 -20.47 -6.07
CA MET A 136 5.30 -21.32 -5.60
C MET A 136 4.01 -20.54 -5.37
N ALA A 137 4.07 -19.29 -4.92
CA ALA A 137 2.85 -18.54 -4.57
C ALA A 137 1.90 -18.33 -5.76
N VAL A 138 2.44 -18.34 -6.97
CA VAL A 138 1.67 -18.25 -8.21
C VAL A 138 0.61 -19.35 -8.35
N ASP A 139 0.79 -20.52 -7.72
CA ASP A 139 -0.19 -21.61 -7.72
C ASP A 139 -1.51 -21.21 -7.05
N VAL A 140 -1.48 -20.22 -6.14
CA VAL A 140 -2.68 -19.69 -5.48
C VAL A 140 -3.63 -19.01 -6.47
N LEU A 141 -3.12 -18.62 -7.65
CA LEU A 141 -3.93 -18.03 -8.73
C LEU A 141 -4.53 -19.08 -9.68
N ASP A 142 -4.19 -20.36 -9.54
CA ASP A 142 -4.77 -21.43 -10.36
C ASP A 142 -6.20 -21.75 -9.88
N PRO A 143 -7.22 -21.73 -10.76
CA PRO A 143 -8.59 -22.14 -10.41
C PRO A 143 -8.67 -23.55 -9.78
N GLY A 144 -7.73 -24.45 -10.10
CA GLY A 144 -7.65 -25.79 -9.51
C GLY A 144 -7.19 -25.82 -8.05
N PHE A 145 -6.60 -24.73 -7.53
CA PHE A 145 -6.12 -24.64 -6.16
C PHE A 145 -7.28 -24.66 -5.14
N GLU A 146 -8.44 -24.09 -5.49
CA GLU A 146 -9.64 -24.07 -4.65
C GLU A 146 -10.34 -25.44 -4.58
N ALA A 147 -10.20 -26.27 -5.62
CA ALA A 147 -10.80 -27.61 -5.65
C ALA A 147 -10.16 -28.59 -4.63
N CYS A 148 -8.95 -28.30 -4.13
CA CYS A 148 -8.25 -29.14 -3.16
C CYS A 148 -8.50 -28.76 -1.69
N LYS A 149 -9.21 -27.65 -1.40
CA LYS A 149 -9.57 -27.24 -0.03
C LYS A 149 -11.06 -26.84 0.02
N PRO A 150 -11.97 -27.80 0.23
CA PRO A 150 -13.40 -27.54 0.28
C PRO A 150 -13.78 -26.98 1.65
N THR A 151 -13.55 -25.69 1.89
CA THR A 151 -14.23 -24.99 2.99
C THR A 151 -14.22 -23.47 2.77
N ASP A 152 -15.42 -22.94 2.55
CA ASP A 152 -15.86 -21.55 2.65
C ASP A 152 -15.49 -20.55 1.51
N PRO A 153 -16.44 -19.77 0.97
CA PRO A 153 -16.19 -18.56 0.18
C PRO A 153 -15.35 -17.47 0.88
N GLN A 154 -14.88 -17.69 2.10
CA GLN A 154 -13.83 -16.88 2.72
C GLN A 154 -12.46 -17.39 2.26
N SER A 155 -11.91 -16.71 1.26
CA SER A 155 -10.52 -16.88 0.84
C SER A 155 -9.58 -16.93 2.05
N LEU A 156 -8.74 -17.96 2.14
CA LEU A 156 -7.68 -18.13 3.13
C LEU A 156 -6.95 -16.78 3.37
N SER A 157 -6.87 -16.34 4.63
CA SER A 157 -6.17 -15.09 4.92
C SER A 157 -4.68 -15.23 4.58
N THR A 158 -4.02 -14.13 4.27
CA THR A 158 -2.58 -14.12 4.01
C THR A 158 -1.80 -14.71 5.19
N HIS A 159 -2.21 -14.42 6.42
CA HIS A 159 -1.55 -14.96 7.60
C HIS A 159 -1.66 -16.48 7.68
N GLU A 160 -2.86 -17.05 7.45
CA GLU A 160 -3.06 -18.50 7.47
C GLU A 160 -2.33 -19.19 6.31
N TYR A 161 -2.28 -18.56 5.13
CA TYR A 161 -1.49 -19.05 4.01
C TYR A 161 0.01 -19.11 4.34
N LEU A 162 0.55 -18.01 4.87
CA LEU A 162 1.98 -17.94 5.20
C LEU A 162 2.35 -18.93 6.32
N ALA A 163 1.48 -19.10 7.32
CA ALA A 163 1.66 -20.07 8.38
C ALA A 163 1.59 -21.52 7.85
N GLY A 164 0.63 -21.81 6.96
CA GLY A 164 0.46 -23.14 6.37
C GLY A 164 1.61 -23.57 5.46
N GLU A 165 2.29 -22.62 4.83
CA GLU A 165 3.47 -22.84 3.98
C GLU A 165 4.81 -22.72 4.76
N GLU A 166 4.75 -22.59 6.10
CA GLU A 166 5.91 -22.48 6.99
C GLU A 166 6.89 -21.33 6.64
N TYR A 167 6.38 -20.18 6.17
CA TYR A 167 7.21 -18.98 6.02
C TYR A 167 7.73 -18.51 7.39
N SER A 168 8.98 -18.05 7.44
CA SER A 168 9.55 -17.54 8.69
C SER A 168 8.99 -16.17 9.07
N ASN A 169 8.85 -15.91 10.38
CA ASN A 169 8.49 -14.57 10.87
C ASN A 169 9.49 -13.51 10.42
N THR A 170 10.78 -13.87 10.38
CA THR A 170 11.87 -13.01 9.89
C THR A 170 11.65 -12.61 8.43
N PHE A 171 11.16 -13.52 7.57
CA PHE A 171 10.77 -13.19 6.21
C PHE A 171 9.57 -12.24 6.15
N ILE A 172 8.55 -12.50 6.98
CA ILE A 172 7.33 -11.69 7.00
C ILE A 172 7.67 -10.25 7.43
N GLU A 173 8.44 -10.09 8.51
CA GLU A 173 8.73 -8.79 9.13
C GLU A 173 9.83 -8.02 8.42
N ASN A 174 10.90 -8.69 7.97
CA ASN A 174 12.07 -8.01 7.42
C ASN A 174 12.10 -7.96 5.90
N TYR A 175 11.19 -8.66 5.20
CA TYR A 175 11.12 -8.64 3.74
C TYR A 175 9.71 -8.36 3.21
N LEU A 176 8.71 -9.19 3.56
CA LEU A 176 7.38 -9.10 2.96
C LEU A 176 6.62 -7.84 3.38
N ALA A 177 6.52 -7.55 4.68
CA ALA A 177 5.86 -6.35 5.17
C ALA A 177 6.53 -5.05 4.68
N PRO A 178 7.87 -4.91 4.68
CA PRO A 178 8.56 -3.77 4.06
C PRO A 178 8.28 -3.63 2.57
N LEU A 179 8.33 -4.74 1.82
CA LEU A 179 8.04 -4.77 0.38
C LEU A 179 6.62 -4.26 0.11
N LEU A 180 5.63 -4.82 0.79
CA LEU A 180 4.23 -4.42 0.63
C LEU A 180 3.99 -2.99 1.10
N SER A 181 4.69 -2.55 2.15
CA SER A 181 4.53 -1.19 2.66
C SER A 181 4.91 -0.15 1.63
N ILE A 182 5.90 -0.44 0.79
CA ILE A 182 6.32 0.44 -0.30
C ILE A 182 5.40 0.32 -1.49
N LEU A 183 5.01 -0.90 -1.85
CA LEU A 183 4.07 -1.11 -2.95
C LEU A 183 2.75 -0.39 -2.68
N TRP A 184 2.23 -0.44 -1.45
CA TRP A 184 0.96 0.16 -1.06
C TRP A 184 1.10 1.55 -0.44
N SER A 185 2.33 2.04 -0.27
CA SER A 185 2.62 3.33 0.37
C SER A 185 1.94 3.51 1.75
N THR A 186 1.82 2.42 2.51
CA THR A 186 1.14 2.35 3.81
C THR A 186 1.90 1.38 4.71
N ASN A 187 1.59 1.34 6.00
CA ASN A 187 2.17 0.36 6.90
C ASN A 187 1.49 -1.01 6.72
N ALA A 188 2.03 -1.84 5.82
CA ALA A 188 1.41 -3.10 5.41
C ALA A 188 1.39 -4.18 6.50
N GLY A 189 2.30 -4.12 7.49
CA GLY A 189 2.34 -5.10 8.58
C GLY A 189 1.01 -5.22 9.32
N LYS A 190 0.27 -4.12 9.45
CA LYS A 190 -1.05 -4.08 10.09
C LYS A 190 -2.16 -4.78 9.30
N PHE A 191 -2.00 -4.90 7.98
CA PHE A 191 -3.07 -5.36 7.09
C PHE A 191 -2.89 -6.81 6.65
N LEU A 192 -1.70 -7.39 6.77
CA LEU A 192 -1.42 -8.78 6.38
C LEU A 192 -2.48 -9.78 6.89
N PRO A 193 -2.93 -9.75 8.17
CA PRO A 193 -3.96 -10.69 8.63
C PRO A 193 -5.34 -10.51 7.98
N ARG A 194 -5.64 -9.34 7.43
CA ARG A 194 -6.97 -8.96 6.89
C ARG A 194 -7.07 -9.13 5.38
N VAL A 195 -5.95 -9.30 4.69
CA VAL A 195 -5.88 -9.41 3.24
C VAL A 195 -5.96 -10.88 2.82
N PRO A 196 -6.85 -11.26 1.88
CA PRO A 196 -6.84 -12.58 1.26
C PRO A 196 -5.50 -12.96 0.64
N ALA A 197 -5.05 -14.19 0.83
CA ALA A 197 -3.79 -14.67 0.25
C ALA A 197 -3.79 -14.53 -1.29
N LYS A 198 -4.92 -14.82 -1.93
CA LYS A 198 -5.09 -14.68 -3.38
C LYS A 198 -4.91 -13.24 -3.86
N ALA A 199 -5.50 -12.28 -3.15
CA ALA A 199 -5.37 -10.86 -3.46
C ALA A 199 -3.93 -10.36 -3.27
N LEU A 200 -3.24 -10.83 -2.23
CA LEU A 200 -1.82 -10.55 -2.03
C LEU A 200 -0.98 -11.07 -3.22
N VAL A 201 -1.13 -12.35 -3.56
CA VAL A 201 -0.38 -12.99 -4.64
C VAL A 201 -0.65 -12.28 -5.96
N GLN A 202 -1.91 -11.93 -6.23
CA GLN A 202 -2.29 -11.19 -7.43
C GLN A 202 -1.65 -9.81 -7.47
N ALA A 203 -1.63 -9.08 -6.36
CA ALA A 203 -0.94 -7.79 -6.27
C ALA A 203 0.56 -7.92 -6.58
N LEU A 204 1.23 -8.90 -5.99
CA LEU A 204 2.65 -9.17 -6.26
C LEU A 204 2.90 -9.59 -7.72
N TYR A 205 1.97 -10.35 -8.32
CA TYR A 205 2.03 -10.74 -9.72
C TYR A 205 1.85 -9.54 -10.67
N HIS A 206 0.88 -8.66 -10.40
CA HIS A 206 0.65 -7.42 -11.16
C HIS A 206 1.85 -6.46 -11.09
N HIS A 207 2.49 -6.36 -9.92
CA HIS A 207 3.74 -5.62 -9.76
C HIS A 207 4.96 -6.31 -10.39
N GLN A 208 4.77 -7.46 -11.05
CA GLN A 208 5.80 -8.25 -11.73
C GLN A 208 6.87 -8.83 -10.81
N LEU A 209 6.57 -8.94 -9.51
CA LEU A 209 7.50 -9.46 -8.50
C LEU A 209 7.56 -10.98 -8.49
N LEU A 210 6.45 -11.64 -8.84
CA LEU A 210 6.36 -13.10 -8.92
C LEU A 210 6.74 -13.67 -10.30
N LYS A 211 6.94 -12.83 -11.33
CA LYS A 211 7.25 -13.30 -12.68
C LYS A 211 8.71 -13.74 -12.75
N PRO A 212 9.02 -15.03 -12.99
CA PRO A 212 10.41 -15.51 -12.97
C PRO A 212 11.27 -14.91 -14.09
N ARG A 213 10.64 -14.63 -15.24
CA ARG A 213 11.29 -14.19 -16.49
C ARG A 213 11.45 -12.69 -16.64
N GLN A 214 10.76 -11.90 -15.83
CA GLN A 214 10.75 -10.45 -16.02
C GLN A 214 11.94 -9.82 -15.28
N ALA A 215 12.63 -8.89 -15.95
CA ALA A 215 13.59 -8.01 -15.28
C ALA A 215 12.88 -7.18 -14.20
N LEU A 216 13.65 -6.56 -13.29
CA LEU A 216 13.15 -5.76 -12.17
C LEU A 216 11.91 -4.93 -12.55
N PRO A 217 10.96 -4.72 -11.61
CA PRO A 217 9.81 -3.85 -11.83
C PRO A 217 10.23 -2.54 -12.49
N ASN A 218 9.52 -2.12 -13.55
CA ASN A 218 9.78 -0.85 -14.23
C ASN A 218 9.29 0.31 -13.37
N TRP A 219 10.03 0.57 -12.29
CA TRP A 219 9.76 1.66 -11.37
C TRP A 219 10.18 2.97 -12.02
N ARG A 220 9.25 3.91 -12.04
CA ARG A 220 9.42 5.23 -12.64
C ARG A 220 9.03 6.29 -11.64
N ARG A 221 9.47 7.50 -11.93
CA ARG A 221 9.12 8.71 -11.21
C ARG A 221 8.52 9.70 -12.20
N ILE A 222 7.50 10.45 -11.78
CA ILE A 222 7.06 11.64 -12.52
C ILE A 222 8.18 12.68 -12.44
N GLY A 223 8.85 12.95 -13.58
CA GLY A 223 10.08 13.75 -13.66
C GLY A 223 9.97 15.12 -12.96
N PRO A 224 8.95 15.93 -13.26
CA PRO A 224 8.72 17.19 -12.57
C PRO A 224 8.09 17.07 -11.17
N GLY A 225 7.68 15.88 -10.73
CA GLY A 225 6.94 15.67 -9.49
C GLY A 225 5.42 15.66 -9.68
N VAL A 226 4.71 15.16 -8.67
CA VAL A 226 3.25 14.92 -8.76
C VAL A 226 2.45 16.23 -8.68
N SER A 227 2.91 17.24 -7.94
CA SER A 227 2.26 18.55 -7.89
C SER A 227 2.23 19.23 -9.27
N GLN A 228 3.32 19.16 -10.03
CA GLN A 228 3.35 19.73 -11.39
C GLN A 228 2.46 18.93 -12.36
N PHE A 229 2.31 17.62 -12.16
CA PHE A 229 1.34 16.81 -12.90
C PHE A 229 -0.10 17.31 -12.67
N ILE A 230 -0.48 17.56 -11.41
CA ILE A 230 -1.78 18.13 -11.07
C ILE A 230 -1.97 19.51 -11.71
N GLN A 231 -0.99 20.41 -11.57
CA GLN A 231 -1.05 21.74 -12.18
C GLN A 231 -1.22 21.68 -13.71
N THR A 232 -0.55 20.74 -14.37
CA THR A 232 -0.66 20.54 -15.82
C THR A 232 -2.06 20.10 -16.21
N MET A 233 -2.66 19.15 -15.46
CA MET A 233 -4.02 18.69 -15.70
C MET A 233 -5.06 19.80 -15.49
N THR A 234 -4.89 20.62 -14.45
CA THR A 234 -5.88 21.63 -14.07
C THR A 234 -5.73 22.94 -14.84
N LYS A 235 -4.68 23.11 -15.63
CA LYS A 235 -4.34 24.37 -16.32
C LYS A 235 -5.46 24.89 -17.23
N SER A 236 -6.20 23.98 -17.88
CA SER A 236 -7.30 24.31 -18.80
C SER A 236 -8.64 24.50 -18.11
N PHE A 237 -8.72 24.34 -16.78
CA PHE A 237 -9.99 24.34 -16.06
C PHE A 237 -10.55 25.77 -16.01
N PRO A 238 -11.81 26.01 -16.42
CA PRO A 238 -12.40 27.33 -16.32
C PRO A 238 -12.57 27.72 -14.84
N SER A 239 -12.08 28.90 -14.45
CA SER A 239 -12.17 29.37 -13.06
C SER A 239 -13.63 29.47 -12.56
N SER A 240 -14.59 29.73 -13.44
CA SER A 240 -16.03 29.76 -13.12
C SER A 240 -16.64 28.38 -12.83
N LYS A 241 -15.92 27.30 -13.14
CA LYS A 241 -16.36 25.91 -12.98
C LYS A 241 -15.63 25.19 -11.85
N VAL A 242 -14.60 25.80 -11.27
CA VAL A 242 -13.86 25.26 -10.13
C VAL A 242 -14.19 26.06 -8.87
N HIS A 243 -14.85 25.41 -7.92
CA HIS A 243 -15.35 25.99 -6.68
C HIS A 243 -14.45 25.55 -5.52
N LEU A 244 -13.39 26.32 -5.26
CA LEU A 244 -12.47 26.11 -4.14
C LEU A 244 -13.06 26.68 -2.85
N LYS A 245 -12.65 26.13 -1.70
CA LYS A 245 -13.21 26.47 -0.36
C LYS A 245 -14.72 26.27 -0.27
N THR A 246 -15.27 25.40 -1.12
CA THR A 246 -16.70 25.14 -1.24
C THR A 246 -16.96 23.69 -0.88
N ARG A 247 -17.05 23.42 0.43
CA ARG A 247 -17.39 22.08 0.92
C ARG A 247 -18.86 21.82 0.64
N VAL A 248 -19.15 20.71 -0.05
CA VAL A 248 -20.52 20.19 -0.16
C VAL A 248 -20.86 19.45 1.13
N THR A 249 -21.97 19.81 1.77
CA THR A 249 -22.38 19.24 3.06
C THR A 249 -23.51 18.24 2.92
N GLU A 250 -24.41 18.43 1.95
CA GLU A 250 -25.61 17.61 1.79
C GLU A 250 -26.07 17.62 0.32
N ILE A 251 -26.74 16.56 -0.09
CA ILE A 251 -27.44 16.48 -1.37
C ILE A 251 -28.90 16.10 -1.16
N VAL A 252 -29.79 16.87 -1.80
CA VAL A 252 -31.24 16.64 -1.77
C VAL A 252 -31.73 16.37 -3.18
N GLN A 253 -32.60 15.38 -3.35
CA GLN A 253 -33.18 15.04 -4.65
C GLN A 253 -34.45 15.85 -4.91
N TYR A 254 -34.47 16.56 -6.04
CA TYR A 254 -35.62 17.32 -6.55
C TYR A 254 -36.05 16.73 -7.90
N GLY A 255 -36.90 15.70 -7.85
CA GLY A 255 -37.33 14.98 -9.05
C GLY A 255 -36.15 14.31 -9.77
N LYS A 256 -35.81 14.82 -10.97
CA LYS A 256 -34.68 14.33 -11.79
C LYS A 256 -33.36 15.09 -11.57
N LYS A 257 -33.34 16.06 -10.66
CA LYS A 257 -32.16 16.86 -10.33
C LYS A 257 -31.77 16.68 -8.88
N TYR A 258 -30.54 17.03 -8.59
CA TYR A 258 -29.96 17.04 -7.25
C TYR A 258 -29.58 18.48 -6.89
N GLY A 259 -30.08 18.97 -5.76
CA GLY A 259 -29.62 20.18 -5.11
C GLY A 259 -28.43 19.83 -4.22
N ILE A 260 -27.27 20.45 -4.46
CA ILE A 260 -26.11 20.36 -3.57
C ILE A 260 -26.14 21.54 -2.62
N MET A 261 -25.98 21.27 -1.33
CA MET A 261 -25.84 22.29 -0.30
C MET A 261 -24.37 22.52 -0.01
N THR A 262 -23.93 23.77 -0.05
CA THR A 262 -22.54 24.14 0.26
C THR A 262 -22.41 24.64 1.71
N SER A 263 -21.19 24.63 2.25
CA SER A 263 -20.89 25.19 3.57
C SER A 263 -21.16 26.69 3.70
N ALA A 264 -21.31 27.40 2.58
CA ALA A 264 -21.70 28.81 2.55
C ALA A 264 -23.24 29.02 2.59
N GLY A 265 -24.02 27.93 2.58
CA GLY A 265 -25.49 27.98 2.53
C GLY A 265 -26.05 28.19 1.12
N GLU A 266 -25.22 28.10 0.08
CA GLU A 266 -25.69 28.15 -1.31
C GLU A 266 -26.20 26.78 -1.76
N GLU A 267 -27.34 26.79 -2.45
CA GLU A 267 -27.92 25.61 -3.09
C GLU A 267 -27.76 25.70 -4.61
N LEU A 268 -27.17 24.65 -5.21
CA LEU A 268 -26.92 24.59 -6.65
C LEU A 268 -27.50 23.29 -7.23
N PHE A 269 -28.11 23.38 -8.42
CA PHE A 269 -28.81 22.25 -9.04
C PHE A 269 -28.02 21.60 -10.18
N PHE A 270 -27.95 20.27 -10.12
CA PHE A 270 -27.26 19.40 -11.07
C PHE A 270 -28.13 18.22 -11.49
N ASN A 271 -27.84 17.65 -12.65
CA ASN A 271 -28.49 16.45 -13.17
C ASN A 271 -27.77 15.19 -12.71
N HIS A 272 -26.43 15.26 -12.65
CA HIS A 272 -25.57 14.16 -12.27
C HIS A 272 -24.59 14.58 -11.18
N ILE A 273 -24.38 13.72 -10.19
CA ILE A 273 -23.41 13.93 -9.12
C ILE A 273 -22.34 12.85 -9.19
N ILE A 274 -21.07 13.27 -9.13
CA ILE A 274 -19.91 12.40 -9.06
C ILE A 274 -19.25 12.60 -7.70
N PHE A 275 -19.28 11.57 -6.87
CA PHE A 275 -18.55 11.55 -5.61
C PHE A 275 -17.10 11.12 -5.86
N ALA A 276 -16.19 12.09 -5.78
CA ALA A 276 -14.74 11.92 -5.86
C ALA A 276 -14.05 12.02 -4.48
N VAL A 277 -14.77 11.61 -3.42
CA VAL A 277 -14.34 11.64 -2.02
C VAL A 277 -14.32 10.23 -1.40
N ASN A 278 -13.76 10.09 -0.19
CA ASN A 278 -13.74 8.81 0.51
C ASN A 278 -15.17 8.34 0.90
N GLY A 279 -15.34 7.04 1.16
CA GLY A 279 -16.66 6.46 1.42
C GLY A 279 -17.39 7.06 2.64
N GLN A 280 -16.66 7.42 3.69
CA GLN A 280 -17.25 8.06 4.87
C GLN A 280 -17.84 9.43 4.54
N GLU A 281 -17.13 10.23 3.74
CA GLU A 281 -17.62 11.54 3.29
C GLU A 281 -18.80 11.39 2.32
N THR A 282 -18.76 10.41 1.41
CA THR A 282 -19.89 10.08 0.53
C THR A 282 -21.16 9.80 1.33
N ILE A 283 -21.10 8.98 2.38
CA ILE A 283 -22.27 8.67 3.23
C ILE A 283 -22.78 9.90 3.96
N LYS A 284 -21.87 10.74 4.49
CA LYS A 284 -22.26 11.99 5.17
C LYS A 284 -23.02 12.92 4.22
N ILE A 285 -22.51 13.11 3.01
CA ILE A 285 -23.09 14.00 2.01
C ILE A 285 -24.42 13.43 1.48
N LEU A 286 -24.52 12.11 1.26
CA LEU A 286 -25.76 11.48 0.86
C LEU A 286 -26.85 11.54 1.94
N GLY A 287 -26.47 11.46 3.21
CA GLY A 287 -27.42 11.54 4.32
C GLY A 287 -28.57 10.53 4.22
N SER A 288 -29.80 11.04 4.18
CA SER A 288 -31.03 10.23 4.07
C SER A 288 -31.28 9.67 2.66
N LEU A 289 -30.58 10.20 1.64
CA LEU A 289 -30.73 9.79 0.25
C LEU A 289 -30.08 8.43 -0.05
N ALA A 290 -29.13 7.99 0.78
CA ALA A 290 -28.45 6.71 0.63
C ALA A 290 -29.40 5.55 0.97
N ASN A 291 -29.55 4.60 0.03
CA ASN A 291 -30.27 3.36 0.31
C ASN A 291 -29.39 2.39 1.12
N GLU A 292 -29.98 1.34 1.69
CA GLU A 292 -29.23 0.42 2.56
C GLU A 292 -28.13 -0.35 1.84
N GLN A 293 -28.34 -0.72 0.58
CA GLN A 293 -27.33 -1.40 -0.24
C GLN A 293 -26.12 -0.50 -0.52
N GLU A 294 -26.35 0.77 -0.90
CA GLU A 294 -25.30 1.77 -1.09
C GLU A 294 -24.53 1.99 0.22
N LYS A 295 -25.22 2.11 1.36
CA LYS A 295 -24.57 2.24 2.67
C LYS A 295 -23.72 1.03 3.00
N GLU A 296 -24.21 -0.18 2.76
CA GLU A 296 -23.47 -1.42 3.04
C GLU A 296 -22.18 -1.50 2.21
N ILE A 297 -22.28 -1.27 0.89
CA ILE A 297 -21.12 -1.27 0.00
C ILE A 297 -20.13 -0.16 0.41
N ILE A 298 -20.60 1.07 0.61
CA ILE A 298 -19.73 2.21 0.89
C ILE A 298 -19.08 2.12 2.29
N ARG A 299 -19.77 1.58 3.30
CA ARG A 299 -19.19 1.35 4.64
C ARG A 299 -18.10 0.29 4.63
N SER A 300 -18.21 -0.69 3.73
CA SER A 300 -17.22 -1.77 3.57
C SER A 300 -15.93 -1.29 2.89
N LEU A 301 -15.94 -0.10 2.29
CA LEU A 301 -14.76 0.58 1.74
C LEU A 301 -14.02 1.34 2.85
N VAL A 302 -13.48 0.57 3.79
CA VAL A 302 -12.76 1.08 4.96
C VAL A 302 -11.54 1.89 4.54
N SER A 303 -11.30 2.99 5.24
CA SER A 303 -10.09 3.81 5.09
C SER A 303 -9.40 3.95 6.43
N THR A 304 -8.08 3.97 6.41
CA THR A 304 -7.23 4.17 7.58
C THR A 304 -6.72 5.61 7.63
N ARG A 305 -6.69 6.20 8.83
CA ARG A 305 -6.14 7.53 9.07
C ARG A 305 -4.63 7.41 9.26
N ASN A 306 -3.88 8.19 8.50
CA ASN A 306 -2.42 8.25 8.55
C ASN A 306 -1.96 9.66 8.87
N ILE A 307 -0.88 9.75 9.65
CA ILE A 307 -0.17 11.00 9.94
C ILE A 307 1.20 10.90 9.26
N SER A 308 1.54 11.91 8.47
CA SER A 308 2.89 12.05 7.91
C SER A 308 3.59 13.24 8.54
N VAL A 309 4.89 13.08 8.76
CA VAL A 309 5.75 14.12 9.32
C VAL A 309 6.93 14.34 8.37
N LEU A 310 7.09 15.58 7.91
CA LEU A 310 8.26 16.07 7.17
C LEU A 310 9.30 16.56 8.19
N HIS A 311 10.48 15.93 8.21
CA HIS A 311 11.53 16.25 9.17
C HIS A 311 12.95 16.01 8.65
N SER A 312 13.93 16.49 9.41
CA SER A 312 15.37 16.26 9.21
C SER A 312 16.03 15.52 10.39
N ASP A 313 15.23 14.96 11.29
CA ASP A 313 15.72 14.29 12.50
C ASP A 313 16.61 13.07 12.16
N PRO A 314 17.90 13.07 12.56
CA PRO A 314 18.82 11.98 12.28
C PRO A 314 18.54 10.71 13.11
N LEU A 315 17.81 10.80 14.24
CA LEU A 315 17.56 9.65 15.12
C LEU A 315 16.62 8.62 14.50
N LEU A 316 15.84 9.01 13.50
CA LEU A 316 14.88 8.14 12.84
C LEU A 316 15.45 7.43 11.63
N MET A 317 16.74 7.60 11.28
CA MET A 317 17.34 6.95 10.12
C MET A 317 18.69 6.29 10.40
N PRO A 318 18.95 5.12 9.77
CA PRO A 318 20.20 4.40 9.95
C PRO A 318 21.31 5.10 9.17
N ASN A 319 22.17 5.82 9.90
CA ASN A 319 23.47 6.36 9.50
C ASN A 319 23.52 7.29 8.25
N VAL A 320 24.16 8.45 8.41
CA VAL A 320 24.28 9.48 7.36
C VAL A 320 25.24 9.04 6.23
N GLU A 321 26.15 8.10 6.50
CA GLU A 321 27.21 7.68 5.56
C GLU A 321 26.76 6.62 4.54
N ASP A 322 25.77 5.78 4.87
CA ASP A 322 25.08 4.88 3.93
C ASP A 322 23.59 5.22 4.01
N PRO A 323 23.06 6.09 3.11
CA PRO A 323 21.67 6.53 3.18
C PRO A 323 20.68 5.37 3.01
N GLY A 324 21.16 4.17 2.65
CA GLY A 324 20.33 2.99 2.56
C GLY A 324 19.30 3.08 1.43
N PRO A 325 18.23 2.28 1.50
CA PRO A 325 17.18 2.30 0.49
C PRO A 325 16.33 3.57 0.61
N ALA A 326 15.77 4.02 -0.52
CA ALA A 326 14.89 5.19 -0.58
C ALA A 326 13.68 5.13 0.37
N CYS A 327 13.31 3.92 0.80
CA CYS A 327 12.18 3.65 1.69
C CYS A 327 12.61 2.65 2.77
N ASN A 328 12.37 2.99 4.04
CA ASN A 328 12.77 2.24 5.21
C ASN A 328 11.55 1.92 6.08
N TYR A 329 11.35 0.63 6.34
CA TYR A 329 10.35 0.13 7.27
C TYR A 329 10.97 -0.01 8.66
N ILE A 330 10.53 0.83 9.59
CA ILE A 330 11.07 0.89 10.94
C ILE A 330 10.17 0.03 11.83
N LEU A 331 10.76 -1.00 12.44
CA LEU A 331 10.15 -1.85 13.44
C LEU A 331 10.32 -1.21 14.81
N GLY A 332 9.21 -1.06 15.53
CA GLY A 332 9.19 -0.60 16.91
C GLY A 332 9.53 -1.73 17.88
N PRO A 333 9.83 -1.37 19.14
CA PRO A 333 10.14 -2.34 20.18
C PRO A 333 9.01 -3.36 20.31
N SER A 334 9.40 -4.64 20.47
CA SER A 334 8.45 -5.70 20.77
C SER A 334 7.88 -5.45 22.17
N ASN A 335 6.58 -5.20 22.27
CA ASN A 335 5.91 -5.18 23.57
C ASN A 335 5.88 -6.62 24.10
N GLN A 336 6.94 -7.05 24.80
CA GLN A 336 6.92 -8.25 25.64
C GLN A 336 6.28 -8.00 27.01
N ASP A 337 6.01 -6.75 27.38
CA ASP A 337 5.39 -6.39 28.64
C ASP A 337 3.87 -6.20 28.48
N TRP A 338 3.12 -7.29 28.60
CA TRP A 338 1.99 -7.44 29.54
C TRP A 338 1.49 -8.89 29.52
N GLN A 339 1.81 -9.62 30.59
CA GLN A 339 1.16 -10.87 30.96
C GLN A 339 -0.34 -10.62 31.19
N THR A 340 -1.16 -10.75 30.15
CA THR A 340 -2.56 -11.23 30.22
C THR A 340 -3.13 -11.18 28.80
N GLN A 341 -2.99 -12.28 28.08
CA GLN A 341 -3.84 -12.83 27.01
C GLN A 341 -2.93 -13.54 25.97
N PRO A 342 -3.13 -14.83 25.69
CA PRO A 342 -2.43 -15.51 24.60
C PRO A 342 -3.06 -15.09 23.26
N SER A 343 -2.86 -13.85 22.84
CA SER A 343 -3.05 -13.48 21.43
C SER A 343 -1.81 -13.94 20.66
N THR A 344 -1.99 -14.92 19.78
CA THR A 344 -0.98 -15.58 18.94
C THR A 344 -0.35 -14.67 17.87
N THR A 345 -0.44 -13.35 18.01
CA THR A 345 0.01 -12.38 17.00
C THR A 345 0.69 -11.17 17.65
N THR A 346 2.01 -11.16 17.68
CA THR A 346 2.81 -9.97 17.97
C THR A 346 2.73 -9.03 16.76
N SER A 347 1.68 -8.21 16.68
CA SER A 347 1.67 -7.09 15.72
C SER A 347 2.67 -6.05 16.22
N HIS A 348 3.91 -6.12 15.75
CA HIS A 348 4.91 -5.10 16.04
C HIS A 348 4.43 -3.75 15.53
N ILE A 349 4.56 -2.72 16.37
CA ILE A 349 4.32 -1.34 15.95
C ILE A 349 5.39 -1.01 14.90
N SER A 350 5.00 -0.34 13.82
CA SER A 350 5.96 0.02 12.77
C SER A 350 5.63 1.36 12.13
N SER A 351 6.64 1.92 11.49
CA SER A 351 6.57 3.19 10.76
C SER A 351 7.26 3.05 9.42
N LEU A 352 6.89 3.90 8.47
CA LEU A 352 7.47 3.89 7.13
C LEU A 352 8.09 5.25 6.86
N SER A 353 9.39 5.29 6.62
CA SER A 353 10.12 6.53 6.37
C SER A 353 10.71 6.53 4.95
N TYR A 354 10.57 7.66 4.27
CA TYR A 354 11.07 7.85 2.90
C TYR A 354 12.10 8.97 2.85
N ILE A 355 13.12 8.79 2.02
CA ILE A 355 14.15 9.80 1.77
C ILE A 355 13.69 10.70 0.62
N ALA A 356 13.15 11.86 0.96
CA ALA A 356 12.58 12.80 0.00
C ALA A 356 13.65 13.35 -0.96
N ASN A 357 14.91 13.48 -0.53
CA ASN A 357 16.01 13.86 -1.43
C ASN A 357 16.09 12.97 -2.66
N PHE A 358 15.98 11.65 -2.44
CA PHE A 358 16.07 10.68 -3.50
C PHE A 358 14.80 10.68 -4.36
N LEU A 359 13.64 10.67 -3.71
CA LEU A 359 12.36 10.59 -4.39
C LEU A 359 12.01 11.85 -5.17
N ASP A 360 12.36 13.04 -4.70
CA ASP A 360 12.07 14.31 -5.38
C ASP A 360 13.28 14.88 -6.14
N SER A 361 14.42 14.17 -6.14
CA SER A 361 15.67 14.65 -6.74
C SER A 361 16.16 15.98 -6.14
N ILE A 362 15.97 16.15 -4.82
CA ILE A 362 16.39 17.34 -4.07
C ILE A 362 17.86 17.17 -3.65
N PRO A 363 18.75 18.13 -3.98
CA PRO A 363 20.17 18.02 -3.70
C PRO A 363 20.48 18.04 -2.19
N SER A 364 20.90 16.91 -1.63
CA SER A 364 21.22 16.78 -0.20
C SER A 364 22.35 17.70 0.28
N HIS A 365 23.24 18.14 -0.61
CA HIS A 365 24.31 19.07 -0.24
C HIS A 365 23.81 20.49 0.06
N LEU A 366 22.62 20.87 -0.45
CA LEU A 366 21.99 22.16 -0.16
C LEU A 366 21.01 22.08 1.00
N PHE A 367 20.28 20.97 1.10
CA PHE A 367 19.15 20.85 2.02
C PHE A 367 19.38 19.89 3.19
N GLY A 368 20.52 19.21 3.23
CA GLY A 368 20.72 18.09 4.16
C GLY A 368 19.76 16.92 3.87
N PRO A 369 19.63 15.99 4.81
CA PRO A 369 18.67 14.90 4.72
C PRO A 369 17.23 15.38 5.00
N ILE A 370 16.31 14.97 4.13
CA ILE A 370 14.89 15.25 4.20
C ILE A 370 14.13 13.93 4.25
N TYR A 371 13.32 13.76 5.27
CA TYR A 371 12.55 12.56 5.52
C TYR A 371 11.06 12.85 5.60
N ILE A 372 10.27 11.92 5.08
CA ILE A 372 8.84 11.86 5.34
C ILE A 372 8.56 10.55 6.06
N THR A 373 8.17 10.62 7.33
CA THR A 373 7.85 9.45 8.14
C THR A 373 6.35 9.35 8.38
N LEU A 374 5.78 8.20 8.01
CA LEU A 374 4.37 7.85 8.15
C LEU A 374 4.16 7.11 9.46
N ASN A 375 3.20 7.59 10.23
CA ASN A 375 2.78 7.08 11.53
C ASN A 375 3.99 6.79 12.44
N PRO A 376 4.87 7.78 12.72
CA PRO A 376 6.02 7.59 13.58
C PRO A 376 5.56 7.13 14.97
N PHE A 377 5.97 5.94 15.41
CA PHE A 377 5.70 5.47 16.77
C PHE A 377 6.57 6.20 17.81
N THR A 378 7.77 6.62 17.39
CA THR A 378 8.60 7.59 18.09
C THR A 378 8.55 8.89 17.29
N PRO A 379 7.90 9.95 17.79
CA PRO A 379 7.79 11.20 17.04
C PRO A 379 9.18 11.83 16.84
N PRO A 380 9.46 12.42 15.67
CA PRO A 380 10.70 13.17 15.46
C PRO A 380 10.80 14.34 16.45
N HIS A 381 12.03 14.72 16.80
CA HIS A 381 12.25 15.86 17.68
C HIS A 381 11.68 17.16 17.06
N PRO A 382 10.88 17.95 17.81
CA PRO A 382 10.11 19.07 17.25
C PRO A 382 10.95 20.11 16.50
N SER A 383 12.21 20.34 16.90
CA SER A 383 13.11 21.29 16.22
C SER A 383 13.49 20.88 14.80
N HIS A 384 13.31 19.60 14.44
CA HIS A 384 13.64 19.07 13.13
C HIS A 384 12.42 18.90 12.23
N VAL A 385 11.21 19.16 12.75
CA VAL A 385 9.93 19.02 12.03
C VAL A 385 9.60 20.31 11.30
N GLN A 386 9.23 20.18 10.02
CA GLN A 386 8.80 21.31 9.19
C GLN A 386 7.37 21.18 8.65
N GLY A 387 6.76 20.00 8.78
CA GLY A 387 5.37 19.80 8.38
C GLY A 387 4.77 18.55 9.01
N VAL A 388 3.51 18.64 9.40
CA VAL A 388 2.69 17.51 9.85
C VAL A 388 1.35 17.61 9.15
N TRP A 389 0.93 16.52 8.54
CA TRP A 389 -0.38 16.46 7.91
C TRP A 389 -1.02 15.09 8.08
N GLU A 390 -2.32 15.08 7.90
CA GLU A 390 -3.14 13.89 8.00
C GLU A 390 -3.79 13.60 6.66
N PHE A 391 -3.94 12.31 6.35
CA PHE A 391 -4.68 11.85 5.18
C PHE A 391 -5.27 10.47 5.46
N THR A 392 -6.20 10.05 4.60
CA THR A 392 -6.84 8.73 4.67
C THR A 392 -6.47 7.90 3.45
N ASP A 393 -6.09 6.64 3.67
CA ASP A 393 -5.86 5.68 2.59
C ASP A 393 -6.84 4.51 2.66
N PRO A 394 -7.24 3.93 1.52
CA PRO A 394 -8.02 2.70 1.51
C PRO A 394 -7.28 1.57 2.23
N GLU A 395 -8.01 0.81 3.03
CA GLU A 395 -7.48 -0.38 3.69
C GLU A 395 -7.75 -1.61 2.81
N PRO A 396 -6.72 -2.40 2.42
CA PRO A 396 -6.96 -3.64 1.72
C PRO A 396 -7.50 -4.68 2.70
N SER A 397 -8.67 -5.25 2.39
CA SER A 397 -9.30 -6.30 3.19
C SER A 397 -10.25 -7.15 2.34
N THR A 398 -10.64 -8.33 2.84
CA THR A 398 -11.68 -9.16 2.19
C THR A 398 -12.98 -8.38 1.98
N GLN A 399 -13.40 -7.58 2.97
CA GLN A 399 -14.61 -6.76 2.89
C GLN A 399 -14.50 -5.70 1.79
N THR A 400 -13.33 -5.08 1.64
CA THR A 400 -13.08 -4.10 0.58
C THR A 400 -13.16 -4.72 -0.81
N LEU A 401 -12.62 -5.93 -1.00
CA LEU A 401 -12.70 -6.64 -2.29
C LEU A 401 -14.15 -7.03 -2.63
N ILE A 402 -14.92 -7.51 -1.65
CA ILE A 402 -16.35 -7.80 -1.82
C ILE A 402 -17.12 -6.51 -2.19
N ALA A 403 -16.83 -5.40 -1.52
CA ALA A 403 -17.45 -4.11 -1.82
C ALA A 403 -17.11 -3.63 -3.24
N GLN A 404 -15.86 -3.81 -3.68
CA GLN A 404 -15.44 -3.49 -5.05
C GLN A 404 -16.17 -4.34 -6.10
N HIS A 405 -16.37 -5.63 -5.83
CA HIS A 405 -17.16 -6.54 -6.68
C HIS A 405 -18.62 -6.07 -6.81
N HIS A 406 -19.23 -5.60 -5.72
CA HIS A 406 -20.61 -5.12 -5.75
C HIS A 406 -20.75 -3.67 -6.24
N LEU A 407 -19.67 -2.89 -6.31
CA LEU A 407 -19.71 -1.47 -6.69
C LEU A 407 -20.44 -1.20 -8.03
N PRO A 408 -20.25 -1.99 -9.11
CA PRO A 408 -20.96 -1.76 -10.38
C PRO A 408 -22.48 -1.82 -10.26
N THR A 409 -23.03 -2.46 -9.22
CA THR A 409 -24.49 -2.56 -9.03
C THR A 409 -25.14 -1.22 -8.72
N MET A 410 -24.40 -0.28 -8.11
CA MET A 410 -24.91 1.04 -7.74
C MET A 410 -24.46 2.18 -8.67
N GLN A 411 -23.44 1.96 -9.51
CA GLN A 411 -22.90 3.00 -10.40
C GLN A 411 -23.93 3.48 -11.41
N ASN A 412 -24.11 4.80 -11.47
CA ASN A 412 -24.91 5.52 -12.45
C ASN A 412 -26.33 4.97 -12.68
N LYS A 413 -26.97 4.42 -11.64
CA LYS A 413 -28.37 3.93 -11.74
C LYS A 413 -29.40 5.06 -11.68
N ARG A 414 -29.03 6.15 -11.02
CA ARG A 414 -29.91 7.30 -10.73
C ARG A 414 -29.22 8.65 -10.90
N GLY A 415 -28.19 8.75 -11.74
CA GLY A 415 -27.40 9.97 -11.92
C GLY A 415 -26.43 10.25 -10.76
N LEU A 416 -26.02 9.21 -10.05
CA LEU A 416 -24.98 9.25 -9.02
C LEU A 416 -23.86 8.29 -9.41
N SER A 417 -22.63 8.78 -9.47
CA SER A 417 -21.42 7.99 -9.71
C SER A 417 -20.46 8.12 -8.54
N TYR A 418 -19.74 7.04 -8.24
CA TYR A 418 -18.85 6.95 -7.10
C TYR A 418 -17.44 6.56 -7.57
N GLY A 419 -16.46 7.40 -7.29
CA GLY A 419 -15.08 7.16 -7.73
C GLY A 419 -14.06 7.63 -6.71
N PHE A 420 -13.06 6.82 -6.44
CA PHE A 420 -11.91 7.21 -5.61
C PHE A 420 -10.81 6.17 -5.81
N CYS A 421 -9.64 6.33 -5.18
CA CYS A 421 -8.61 5.29 -5.24
C CYS A 421 -9.05 3.94 -4.65
N TRP A 422 -10.08 3.90 -3.80
CA TRP A 422 -10.67 2.66 -3.27
C TRP A 422 -11.44 1.85 -4.32
N THR A 423 -11.66 2.33 -5.55
CA THR A 423 -12.23 1.52 -6.64
C THR A 423 -11.23 0.55 -7.25
N GLY A 424 -9.99 0.56 -6.80
CA GLY A 424 -8.92 -0.35 -7.21
C GLY A 424 -8.00 -0.63 -6.02
N ARG A 425 -6.68 -0.54 -6.23
CA ARG A 425 -5.66 -0.91 -5.23
C ARG A 425 -5.25 0.22 -4.27
N GLY A 426 -5.87 1.40 -4.38
CA GLY A 426 -5.57 2.54 -3.50
C GLY A 426 -4.43 3.45 -3.98
N HIS A 427 -3.95 3.29 -5.22
CA HIS A 427 -2.87 4.09 -5.79
C HIS A 427 -3.37 5.24 -6.67
N LEU A 428 -2.42 6.06 -7.13
CA LEU A 428 -2.66 7.13 -8.09
C LEU A 428 -3.28 6.60 -9.41
N GLU A 429 -2.83 5.44 -9.89
CA GLU A 429 -3.41 4.78 -11.05
C GLU A 429 -4.91 4.52 -10.86
N ASP A 430 -5.31 4.02 -9.70
CA ASP A 430 -6.71 3.65 -9.45
C ASP A 430 -7.57 4.92 -9.34
N ALA A 431 -7.03 6.01 -8.77
CA ALA A 431 -7.71 7.31 -8.76
C ALA A 431 -7.96 7.86 -10.16
N ILE A 432 -6.95 7.79 -11.05
CA ILE A 432 -7.04 8.21 -12.45
C ILE A 432 -8.02 7.32 -13.21
N THR A 433 -7.89 6.00 -13.05
CA THR A 433 -8.73 5.00 -13.72
C THR A 433 -10.19 5.17 -13.31
N ALA A 434 -10.48 5.44 -12.03
CA ALA A 434 -11.83 5.73 -11.55
C ALA A 434 -12.43 6.94 -12.28
N GLY A 435 -11.67 8.03 -12.39
CA GLY A 435 -12.15 9.25 -13.03
C GLY A 435 -12.39 9.09 -14.53
N LEU A 436 -11.46 8.43 -15.23
CA LEU A 436 -11.63 8.07 -16.64
C LEU A 436 -12.84 7.14 -16.84
N LYS A 437 -13.00 6.13 -15.98
CA LYS A 437 -14.11 5.17 -16.06
C LYS A 437 -15.46 5.87 -15.94
N ILE A 438 -15.62 6.75 -14.95
CA ILE A 438 -16.85 7.52 -14.78
C ILE A 438 -17.10 8.41 -15.99
N ALA A 439 -16.11 9.19 -16.42
CA ALA A 439 -16.27 10.08 -17.56
C ALA A 439 -16.68 9.33 -18.84
N ILE A 440 -16.07 8.17 -19.13
CA ILE A 440 -16.31 7.39 -20.34
C ILE A 440 -17.61 6.58 -20.24
N GLN A 441 -17.77 5.77 -19.18
CA GLN A 441 -18.87 4.81 -19.09
C GLN A 441 -20.18 5.46 -18.65
N ASP A 442 -20.12 6.45 -17.75
CA ASP A 442 -21.33 7.05 -17.18
C ASP A 442 -21.82 8.26 -17.97
N LEU A 443 -20.90 8.99 -18.63
CA LEU A 443 -21.17 10.26 -19.29
C LEU A 443 -20.70 10.30 -20.75
N GLY A 444 -20.19 9.20 -21.31
CA GLY A 444 -19.88 9.09 -22.74
C GLY A 444 -18.72 9.96 -23.23
N ALA A 445 -17.77 10.32 -22.36
CA ALA A 445 -16.57 11.03 -22.77
C ALA A 445 -15.65 10.15 -23.65
N GLU A 446 -14.90 10.78 -24.54
CA GLU A 446 -13.85 10.12 -25.32
C GLU A 446 -12.47 10.45 -24.73
N ALA A 447 -11.72 9.42 -24.37
CA ALA A 447 -10.34 9.60 -23.92
C ALA A 447 -9.38 9.62 -25.13
N PRO A 448 -8.30 10.41 -25.08
CA PRO A 448 -7.34 10.53 -26.20
C PRO A 448 -6.41 9.31 -26.36
N PHE A 449 -6.58 8.29 -25.52
CA PHE A 449 -5.83 7.04 -25.52
C PHE A 449 -6.72 5.89 -25.04
N HIS A 450 -6.30 4.65 -25.30
CA HIS A 450 -7.03 3.47 -24.84
C HIS A 450 -6.91 3.31 -23.32
N VAL A 451 -8.04 3.38 -22.61
CA VAL A 451 -8.11 3.22 -21.16
C VAL A 451 -8.24 1.74 -20.78
N GLN A 452 -7.41 1.28 -19.84
CA GLN A 452 -7.47 -0.07 -19.28
C GLN A 452 -8.20 -0.05 -17.94
N PHE A 453 -9.41 -0.61 -17.88
CA PHE A 453 -10.16 -0.67 -16.62
C PHE A 453 -9.65 -1.80 -15.74
N HIS A 454 -9.69 -1.59 -14.43
CA HIS A 454 -9.45 -2.67 -13.47
C HIS A 454 -10.50 -3.77 -13.68
N GLN A 455 -10.02 -5.01 -13.81
CA GLN A 455 -10.87 -6.17 -13.74
C GLN A 455 -11.38 -6.35 -12.31
N ASP A 456 -12.50 -7.05 -12.19
CA ASP A 456 -13.06 -7.40 -10.90
C ASP A 456 -12.03 -8.13 -10.04
N PRO A 457 -11.75 -7.68 -8.80
CA PRO A 457 -10.74 -8.31 -7.96
C PRO A 457 -11.01 -9.78 -7.64
N LEU A 458 -12.28 -10.19 -7.56
CA LEU A 458 -12.69 -11.57 -7.26
C LEU A 458 -12.77 -12.41 -8.54
N GLU A 459 -13.26 -11.86 -9.65
CA GLU A 459 -13.33 -12.62 -10.92
C GLU A 459 -11.99 -12.69 -11.64
N ALA A 460 -11.14 -11.66 -11.57
CA ALA A 460 -9.78 -11.70 -12.11
C ALA A 460 -8.94 -12.78 -11.42
N ALA A 461 -9.29 -13.11 -10.18
CA ALA A 461 -8.73 -14.22 -9.44
C ALA A 461 -9.24 -15.59 -9.93
N ALA A 462 -10.40 -15.65 -10.59
CA ALA A 462 -11.03 -16.90 -11.05
C ALA A 462 -10.90 -17.15 -12.57
N SER A 463 -10.67 -16.11 -13.39
CA SER A 463 -10.89 -16.17 -14.85
C SER A 463 -9.68 -15.81 -15.72
N GLY A 464 -8.55 -15.42 -15.13
CA GLY A 464 -7.31 -15.21 -15.88
C GLY A 464 -6.69 -16.56 -16.31
N PRO A 465 -6.10 -16.68 -17.51
CA PRO A 465 -5.28 -17.85 -17.81
C PRO A 465 -4.17 -17.92 -16.76
N PRO A 466 -3.90 -19.11 -16.17
CA PRO A 466 -2.83 -19.24 -15.21
C PRO A 466 -1.54 -18.73 -15.89
N PRO A 467 -0.68 -18.01 -15.15
CA PRO A 467 0.55 -17.49 -15.71
C PRO A 467 1.31 -18.60 -16.42
N SER A 468 1.66 -18.36 -17.69
CA SER A 468 2.28 -19.36 -18.55
C SER A 468 3.72 -19.63 -18.11
N LEU A 469 3.86 -20.54 -17.15
CA LEU A 469 5.14 -21.13 -16.78
C LEU A 469 5.61 -22.01 -17.93
N GLY A 470 6.82 -21.80 -18.40
CA GLY A 470 7.41 -22.68 -19.42
C GLY A 470 8.41 -23.64 -18.81
N LEU A 471 9.00 -24.44 -19.68
CA LEU A 471 9.83 -25.58 -19.32
C LEU A 471 10.88 -25.26 -18.26
N ARG A 472 11.64 -24.17 -18.43
CA ARG A 472 12.68 -23.75 -17.49
C ARG A 472 12.13 -23.44 -16.10
N ASP A 473 10.99 -22.74 -16.03
CA ASP A 473 10.37 -22.38 -14.76
C ASP A 473 9.90 -23.64 -14.03
N ASN A 474 9.29 -24.57 -14.76
CA ASN A 474 8.88 -25.87 -14.21
C ASN A 474 10.08 -26.70 -13.73
N VAL A 475 11.20 -26.71 -14.44
CA VAL A 475 12.44 -27.36 -13.99
C VAL A 475 12.93 -26.76 -12.68
N VAL A 476 13.02 -25.42 -12.58
CA VAL A 476 13.44 -24.74 -11.36
C VAL A 476 12.49 -25.05 -10.20
N ARG A 477 11.17 -25.03 -10.45
CA ARG A 477 10.16 -25.38 -9.45
C ARG A 477 10.30 -26.81 -8.95
N THR A 478 10.54 -27.76 -9.85
CA THR A 478 10.80 -29.17 -9.47
C THR A 478 12.05 -29.29 -8.61
N ILE A 479 13.15 -28.61 -8.97
CA ILE A 479 14.38 -28.60 -8.16
C ILE A 479 14.10 -28.03 -6.76
N ILE A 480 13.41 -26.90 -6.67
CA ILE A 480 13.04 -26.27 -5.39
C ILE A 480 12.20 -27.23 -4.53
N ARG A 481 11.20 -27.90 -5.11
CA ARG A 481 10.36 -28.89 -4.42
C ARG A 481 11.17 -30.09 -3.93
N LEU A 482 12.09 -30.62 -4.74
CA LEU A 482 12.97 -31.72 -4.34
C LEU A 482 13.89 -31.35 -3.18
N ILE A 483 14.46 -30.14 -3.20
CA ILE A 483 15.27 -29.61 -2.08
C ILE A 483 14.42 -29.52 -0.81
N HIS A 484 13.19 -29.01 -0.91
CA HIS A 484 12.30 -28.88 0.22
C HIS A 484 11.92 -30.24 0.83
N VAL A 485 11.57 -31.23 -0.01
CA VAL A 485 11.32 -32.61 0.44
C VAL A 485 12.55 -33.20 1.12
N TYR A 486 13.75 -32.99 0.58
CA TYR A 486 14.99 -33.46 1.21
C TYR A 486 15.20 -32.84 2.59
N VAL A 487 14.95 -31.54 2.77
CA VAL A 487 15.04 -30.87 4.07
C VAL A 487 14.02 -31.41 5.07
N LEU A 488 12.78 -31.69 4.64
CA LEU A 488 11.76 -32.30 5.49
C LEU A 488 12.17 -33.72 5.94
N ILE A 489 12.72 -34.53 5.03
CA ILE A 489 13.25 -35.86 5.36
C ILE A 489 14.39 -35.73 6.38
N LEU A 490 15.33 -34.80 6.17
CA LEU A 490 16.44 -34.56 7.10
C LEU A 490 15.94 -34.13 8.50
N ARG A 491 14.96 -33.22 8.56
CA ARG A 491 14.33 -32.82 9.83
C ARG A 491 13.66 -34.00 10.52
N PHE A 492 12.89 -34.80 9.79
CA PHE A 492 12.24 -35.99 10.31
C PHE A 492 13.26 -36.98 10.88
N VAL A 493 14.35 -37.25 10.16
CA VAL A 493 15.45 -38.09 10.63
C VAL A 493 16.10 -37.53 11.89
N LEU A 494 16.36 -36.22 11.96
CA LEU A 494 16.93 -35.58 13.15
C LEU A 494 16.01 -35.67 14.37
N VAL A 495 14.69 -35.52 14.18
CA VAL A 495 13.70 -35.71 15.25
C VAL A 495 13.70 -37.16 15.72
N LEU A 496 13.71 -38.12 14.79
CA LEU A 496 13.79 -39.55 15.11
C LEU A 496 15.07 -39.89 15.90
N LEU A 497 16.21 -39.33 15.49
CA LEU A 497 17.50 -39.49 16.18
C LEU A 497 17.51 -38.87 17.58
N ARG A 498 16.79 -37.76 17.80
CA ARG A 498 16.62 -37.15 19.13
C ARG A 498 15.62 -37.90 20.01
N ALA A 499 14.66 -38.60 19.41
CA ALA A 499 13.67 -39.41 20.11
C ALA A 499 14.19 -40.80 20.53
N LEU A 500 15.36 -41.22 20.03
CA LEU A 500 16.03 -42.44 20.48
C LEU A 500 16.57 -42.26 21.91
N PRO A 501 16.11 -43.04 22.90
CA PRO A 501 16.65 -42.97 24.24
C PRO A 501 18.06 -43.60 24.26
N GLY A 502 19.08 -42.75 24.30
CA GLY A 502 20.39 -43.15 24.83
C GLY A 502 21.62 -42.69 24.07
N VAL A 503 22.03 -41.42 24.27
CA VAL A 503 23.45 -41.04 24.47
C VAL A 503 23.52 -39.74 25.32
N ALA A 504 22.83 -39.72 26.47
CA ALA A 504 22.93 -38.63 27.45
C ALA A 504 23.17 -39.17 28.87
N GLY A 505 23.90 -40.28 28.98
CA GLY A 505 24.18 -40.93 30.25
C GLY A 505 25.53 -41.61 30.26
N LYS A 506 26.63 -40.83 30.21
CA LYS A 506 27.99 -41.21 30.66
C LYS A 506 28.98 -40.03 30.54
N ALA A 507 28.69 -38.93 31.22
CA ALA A 507 29.69 -37.87 31.45
C ALA A 507 29.36 -37.04 32.70
N LYS A 508 29.03 -37.68 33.83
CA LYS A 508 28.99 -37.04 35.14
C LYS A 508 29.42 -38.01 36.23
N THR A 509 30.73 -38.24 36.36
CA THR A 509 31.36 -38.67 37.61
C THR A 509 32.88 -38.47 37.53
N ARG A 510 33.36 -37.29 37.90
CA ARG A 510 34.61 -37.05 38.68
C ARG A 510 34.89 -35.56 38.76
N PHE A 511 34.15 -34.85 39.61
CA PHE A 511 34.68 -33.69 40.32
C PHE A 511 34.07 -33.72 41.72
N ARG A 512 34.91 -34.00 42.73
CA ARG A 512 34.56 -33.85 44.15
C ARG A 512 34.53 -32.35 44.46
N PRO A 513 33.50 -31.81 45.12
CA PRO A 513 33.62 -30.55 45.82
C PRO A 513 34.12 -30.80 47.26
N VAL A 514 35.11 -30.01 47.63
CA VAL A 514 35.64 -29.85 48.99
C VAL A 514 34.57 -29.18 49.85
N CYS A 515 34.28 -29.76 51.02
CA CYS A 515 33.43 -29.15 52.03
C CYS A 515 34.09 -27.88 52.59
N HIS A 516 33.40 -26.74 52.48
CA HIS A 516 33.55 -25.63 53.40
C HIS A 516 32.23 -25.43 54.16
N THR A 517 32.27 -25.73 55.45
CA THR A 517 31.26 -25.38 56.43
C THR A 517 31.42 -23.91 56.80
N SER A 518 30.38 -23.10 56.59
CA SER A 518 30.22 -21.78 57.19
C SER A 518 28.76 -21.61 57.60
N THR A 519 28.54 -21.70 58.90
CA THR A 519 27.27 -21.57 59.60
C THR A 519 26.77 -20.12 59.57
N ALA A 520 25.54 -19.93 59.06
CA ALA A 520 24.80 -18.68 59.19
C ALA A 520 24.14 -18.59 60.56
N GLY A 521 24.28 -17.42 61.19
CA GLY A 521 23.68 -17.10 62.48
C GLY A 521 22.16 -16.93 62.41
N GLY A 522 21.50 -17.34 63.49
CA GLY A 522 20.10 -17.03 63.79
C GLY A 522 19.95 -16.73 65.27
N LYS A 523 20.12 -15.46 65.64
CA LYS A 523 19.69 -14.92 66.95
C LYS A 523 18.25 -14.44 66.81
N LYS A 524 17.32 -14.97 67.62
CA LYS A 524 16.19 -14.21 68.14
C LYS A 524 15.84 -14.67 69.57
N LYS A 525 15.85 -13.69 70.47
CA LYS A 525 15.64 -13.76 71.92
C LYS A 525 14.20 -14.15 72.30
N ARG A 526 14.06 -14.77 73.48
CA ARG A 526 12.98 -14.53 74.44
C ARG A 526 13.55 -14.48 75.87
N SER A 527 13.80 -13.27 76.35
CA SER A 527 13.48 -12.69 77.67
C SER A 527 14.14 -11.31 77.74
#